data_AF-A0A927BEB0-F1
#
_entry.id   AF-A0A927BEB0-F1
#
_cell.length_a   1.000
_cell.length_b   1.000
_cell.length_c   1.000
_cell.angle_alpha   90.00
_cell.angle_beta   90.00
_cell.angle_gamma   90.00
#
_symmetry.space_group_name_H-M   'P 1'
#
loop_
_entity.id
_entity.type
_entity.pdbx_description
1 polymer ?
#
loop_
_entity_poly.entity_id
_entity_poly.type
_entity_poly.pdbx_seq_one_letter_code
_entity_poly.pdbx_strand_id
1 'polypeptide(L)'
;MRPGSKQLLFFLTPAELVELMAAFESQNVVSYHQAGTFPSPKTLTAFSLIEEASLGHLTSGDWNQSPTYLISAPETKIVVREIILQRGGYSYAIDQQKNPDTVVFKPSGIFTEGILVAGSLVTGSSTAYSTMTFQAFAKIIKQRTTRIGVFYVGPDARAKLMLGWRLVTTASSPKEYDLALD
;
A
#
# COMPACT_ATOMS: atom_id res chain seq x y z
N MET A 1 -13.06 11.72 3.23
CA MET A 1 -12.42 11.65 1.90
C MET A 1 -12.68 12.96 1.16
N ARG A 2 -11.68 13.52 0.45
CA ARG A 2 -11.92 14.67 -0.44
C ARG A 2 -12.79 14.22 -1.64
N PRO A 3 -13.66 15.08 -2.19
CA PRO A 3 -14.37 14.76 -3.45
C PRO A 3 -13.36 14.28 -4.51
N GLY A 4 -13.61 13.13 -5.14
CA GLY A 4 -12.73 12.55 -6.17
C GLY A 4 -11.65 11.59 -5.67
N SER A 5 -11.43 11.46 -4.36
CA SER A 5 -10.51 10.44 -3.82
C SER A 5 -11.07 9.02 -3.97
N LYS A 6 -10.20 8.05 -4.23
CA LYS A 6 -10.54 6.63 -4.38
C LYS A 6 -9.67 5.79 -3.45
N GLN A 7 -10.26 4.78 -2.85
CA GLN A 7 -9.57 3.85 -1.95
C GLN A 7 -10.06 2.42 -2.16
N LEU A 8 -9.14 1.48 -2.05
CA LEU A 8 -9.38 0.06 -1.98
C LEU A 8 -8.55 -0.50 -0.83
N LEU A 9 -9.17 -1.27 0.06
CA LEU A 9 -8.52 -1.94 1.18
C LEU A 9 -8.45 -3.43 0.91
N PHE A 10 -7.34 -4.08 1.27
CA PHE A 10 -7.17 -5.50 0.99
C PHE A 10 -6.34 -6.24 2.04
N PHE A 11 -6.58 -7.54 2.12
CA PHE A 11 -5.75 -8.50 2.85
C PHE A 11 -5.22 -9.54 1.88
N LEU A 12 -3.90 -9.60 1.78
CA LEU A 12 -3.16 -10.56 0.95
C LEU A 12 -1.97 -11.08 1.76
N THR A 13 -1.72 -12.38 1.65
CA THR A 13 -0.50 -13.00 2.15
C THR A 13 0.73 -12.57 1.34
N PRO A 14 1.95 -12.83 1.81
CA PRO A 14 3.17 -12.52 1.05
C PRO A 14 3.16 -13.14 -0.35
N ALA A 15 2.75 -14.41 -0.47
CA ALA A 15 2.69 -15.11 -1.75
C ALA A 15 1.68 -14.46 -2.71
N GLU A 16 0.46 -14.20 -2.25
CA GLU A 16 -0.57 -13.52 -3.06
C GLU A 16 -0.18 -12.10 -3.45
N LEU A 17 0.57 -11.41 -2.58
CA LEU A 17 1.09 -10.08 -2.87
C LEU A 17 2.13 -10.11 -3.99
N VAL A 18 3.05 -11.09 -3.98
CA VAL A 18 4.01 -11.32 -5.07
C VAL A 18 3.27 -11.57 -6.39
N GLU A 19 2.26 -12.46 -6.38
CA GLU A 19 1.44 -12.73 -7.59
C GLU A 19 0.69 -11.49 -8.08
N LEU A 20 0.16 -10.69 -7.15
CA LEU A 20 -0.52 -9.44 -7.47
C LEU A 20 0.45 -8.45 -8.13
N MET A 21 1.64 -8.27 -7.57
CA MET A 21 2.65 -7.37 -8.12
C MET A 21 3.11 -7.86 -9.50
N ALA A 22 3.38 -9.15 -9.66
CA ALA A 22 3.78 -9.72 -10.95
C ALA A 22 2.70 -9.52 -12.03
N ALA A 23 1.42 -9.68 -11.67
CA ALA A 23 0.31 -9.44 -12.58
C ALA A 23 0.18 -7.96 -12.97
N PHE A 24 0.44 -7.04 -12.04
CA PHE A 24 0.39 -5.61 -12.31
C PHE A 24 1.57 -5.14 -13.15
N GLU A 25 2.79 -5.52 -12.78
CA GLU A 25 4.05 -5.12 -13.44
C GLU A 25 4.19 -5.71 -14.85
N SER A 26 3.65 -6.92 -15.10
CA SER A 26 3.63 -7.50 -16.46
C SER A 26 2.73 -6.76 -17.45
N GLN A 27 1.79 -5.94 -16.95
CA GLN A 27 0.83 -5.20 -17.77
C GLN A 27 1.07 -3.68 -17.75
N ASN A 28 1.92 -3.19 -16.84
CA ASN A 28 2.10 -1.76 -16.60
C ASN A 28 3.57 -1.46 -16.34
N VAL A 29 4.14 -0.54 -17.13
CA VAL A 29 5.48 -0.03 -16.90
C VAL A 29 5.39 1.13 -15.90
N VAL A 30 5.90 0.93 -14.68
CA VAL A 30 5.78 1.87 -13.56
C VAL A 30 7.09 1.96 -12.77
N SER A 31 7.21 3.00 -11.95
CA SER A 31 8.21 3.09 -10.90
C SER A 31 7.55 3.24 -9.53
N TYR A 32 8.24 2.75 -8.51
CA TYR A 32 7.84 2.83 -7.12
C TYR A 32 8.79 3.72 -6.36
N HIS A 33 8.26 4.65 -5.59
CA HIS A 33 9.05 5.56 -4.78
C HIS A 33 8.59 5.48 -3.34
N GLN A 34 9.51 5.22 -2.41
CA GLN A 34 9.14 5.17 -1.00
C GLN A 34 8.61 6.54 -0.54
N ALA A 35 7.39 6.55 -0.02
CA ALA A 35 6.72 7.70 0.52
C ALA A 35 6.89 7.74 2.04
N GLY A 36 6.88 8.95 2.60
CA GLY A 36 7.09 9.15 4.03
C GLY A 36 7.94 10.38 4.30
N THR A 37 8.58 10.38 5.46
CA THR A 37 9.43 11.47 5.95
C THR A 37 10.81 10.90 6.24
N PHE A 38 11.83 11.49 5.64
CA PHE A 38 13.20 10.96 5.60
C PHE A 38 14.21 11.99 6.13
N PRO A 39 15.37 11.54 6.62
CA PRO A 39 16.46 12.44 7.04
C PRO A 39 17.28 12.98 5.85
N SER A 40 17.04 12.51 4.62
CA SER A 40 17.79 12.86 3.41
C SER A 40 16.83 13.09 2.24
N PRO A 41 17.15 13.99 1.28
CA PRO A 41 16.33 14.24 0.10
C PRO A 41 16.42 13.13 -0.96
N LYS A 42 17.21 12.08 -0.71
CA LYS A 42 17.37 10.97 -1.65
C LYS A 42 16.06 10.18 -1.76
N THR A 43 15.52 10.12 -2.97
CA THR A 43 14.41 9.23 -3.31
C THR A 43 14.95 7.81 -3.52
N LEU A 44 14.35 6.84 -2.85
CA LEU A 44 14.54 5.43 -3.15
C LEU A 44 13.52 5.03 -4.22
N THR A 45 14.03 4.67 -5.40
CA THR A 45 13.22 4.26 -6.55
C THR A 45 13.47 2.79 -6.83
N ALA A 46 12.40 2.00 -6.89
CA ALA A 46 12.40 0.63 -7.34
C ALA A 46 11.59 0.49 -8.64
N PHE A 47 11.94 -0.49 -9.46
CA PHE A 47 11.22 -0.81 -10.71
C PHE A 47 10.37 -2.08 -10.59
N SER A 48 10.58 -2.85 -9.53
CA SER A 48 9.70 -3.94 -9.10
C SER A 48 9.66 -3.96 -7.58
N LEU A 49 8.47 -4.11 -6.99
CA LEU A 49 8.38 -4.34 -5.54
C LEU A 49 8.59 -5.82 -5.18
N ILE A 50 8.59 -6.73 -6.17
CA ILE A 50 8.83 -8.16 -5.92
C ILE A 50 10.27 -8.39 -5.43
N GLU A 51 11.19 -7.54 -5.88
CA GLU A 51 12.60 -7.58 -5.47
C GLU A 51 12.83 -7.06 -4.04
N GLU A 52 11.84 -6.41 -3.43
CA GLU A 52 11.92 -5.95 -2.05
C GLU A 52 11.78 -7.13 -1.09
N ALA A 53 12.88 -7.49 -0.42
CA ALA A 53 12.95 -8.65 0.47
C ALA A 53 11.89 -8.65 1.60
N SER A 54 11.41 -7.47 1.99
CA SER A 54 10.36 -7.32 3.01
C SER A 54 8.93 -7.28 2.46
N LEU A 55 8.71 -7.49 1.16
CA LEU A 55 7.36 -7.49 0.58
C LEU A 55 6.48 -8.53 1.28
N GLY A 56 5.35 -8.09 1.84
CA GLY A 56 4.44 -8.96 2.58
C GLY A 56 4.79 -9.17 4.05
N HIS A 57 5.88 -8.57 4.56
CA HIS A 57 6.28 -8.64 5.96
C HIS A 57 6.40 -7.24 6.57
N LEU A 58 5.80 -7.04 7.74
CA LEU A 58 5.72 -5.73 8.38
C LEU A 58 6.42 -5.74 9.74
N THR A 59 7.06 -4.62 10.07
CA THR A 59 7.71 -4.41 11.37
C THR A 59 6.78 -3.77 12.40
N SER A 60 5.57 -3.37 11.99
CA SER A 60 4.55 -2.78 12.84
C SER A 60 3.18 -3.39 12.56
N GLY A 61 2.40 -3.57 13.62
CA GLY A 61 1.01 -4.02 13.54
C GLY A 61 0.02 -2.91 13.18
N ASP A 62 0.49 -1.68 12.97
CA ASP A 62 -0.30 -0.51 12.60
C ASP A 62 -0.07 -0.17 11.12
N TRP A 63 -1.12 -0.28 10.30
CA TRP A 63 -1.07 0.03 8.86
C TRP A 63 -0.63 1.48 8.53
N ASN A 64 -0.70 2.41 9.50
CA ASN A 64 -0.22 3.78 9.32
C ASN A 64 1.31 3.83 9.28
N GLN A 65 1.96 2.83 9.86
CA GLN A 65 3.41 2.64 9.91
C GLN A 65 3.90 1.64 8.86
N SER A 66 3.00 1.03 8.07
CA SER A 66 3.39 0.20 6.93
C SER A 66 4.20 1.01 5.91
N PRO A 67 5.17 0.36 5.21
CA PRO A 67 5.81 0.95 4.05
C PRO A 67 4.76 1.51 3.09
N THR A 68 5.03 2.70 2.57
CA THR A 68 4.13 3.37 1.63
C THR A 68 4.93 3.69 0.39
N TYR A 69 4.33 3.46 -0.78
CA TYR A 69 4.94 3.70 -2.07
C TYR A 69 4.06 4.64 -2.90
N LEU A 70 4.68 5.58 -3.60
CA LEU A 70 4.06 6.26 -4.73
C LEU A 70 4.36 5.47 -6.00
N ILE A 71 3.32 5.12 -6.75
CA ILE A 71 3.41 4.49 -8.07
C ILE A 71 3.29 5.60 -9.12
N SER A 72 4.29 5.74 -9.99
CA SER A 72 4.35 6.74 -11.05
C SER A 72 4.79 6.14 -12.38
N ALA A 73 4.80 6.96 -13.44
CA ALA A 73 5.49 6.58 -14.67
C ALA A 73 7.01 6.56 -14.43
N PRO A 74 7.80 5.77 -15.20
CA PRO A 74 9.23 5.61 -14.94
C PRO A 74 10.04 6.91 -14.97
N GLU A 75 9.71 7.82 -15.88
CA GLU A 75 10.42 9.09 -16.05
C GLU A 75 9.85 10.23 -15.18
N THR A 76 8.90 9.91 -14.29
CA THR A 76 8.29 10.91 -13.40
C THR A 76 9.31 11.36 -12.36
N LYS A 77 9.64 12.66 -12.37
CA LYS A 77 10.46 13.27 -11.33
C LYS A 77 9.62 13.48 -10.06
N ILE A 78 9.95 12.75 -9.01
CA ILE A 78 9.31 12.90 -7.70
C ILE A 78 9.77 14.17 -7.01
N VAL A 79 8.80 15.00 -6.63
CA VAL A 79 9.00 16.21 -5.84
C VAL A 79 9.16 15.83 -4.38
N VAL A 80 10.31 16.19 -3.83
CA VAL A 80 10.65 16.06 -2.41
C VAL A 80 10.42 17.40 -1.73
N ARG A 81 9.61 17.42 -0.67
CA ARG A 81 9.32 18.60 0.15
C ARG A 81 10.30 18.69 1.30
N GLU A 82 11.02 19.79 1.42
CA GLU A 82 11.78 20.10 2.63
C GLU A 82 10.86 20.60 3.75
N ILE A 83 11.11 20.13 4.97
CA ILE A 83 10.39 20.47 6.20
C ILE A 83 11.42 20.97 7.21
N ILE A 84 11.23 22.20 7.70
CA ILE A 84 12.04 22.76 8.78
C ILE A 84 11.51 22.24 10.12
N LEU A 85 12.37 21.61 10.92
CA LEU A 85 12.02 21.09 12.24
C LEU A 85 12.09 22.19 13.31
N GLN A 86 11.24 22.09 14.34
CA GLN A 86 11.14 23.10 15.41
C GLN A 86 12.46 23.36 16.17
N ARG A 87 13.36 22.38 16.23
CA ARG A 87 14.67 22.49 16.91
C ARG A 87 15.83 22.80 15.96
N GLY A 88 15.53 23.25 14.74
CA GLY A 88 16.51 23.34 13.66
C GLY A 88 16.72 21.99 12.96
N GLY A 89 17.31 22.02 11.78
CA GLY A 89 17.48 20.86 10.91
C GLY A 89 16.32 20.65 9.94
N TYR A 90 16.50 19.68 9.04
CA TYR A 90 15.61 19.40 7.92
C TYR A 90 15.10 17.98 7.96
N SER A 91 13.89 17.81 7.46
CA SER A 91 13.35 16.52 7.06
C SER A 91 12.72 16.62 5.68
N TYR A 92 12.68 15.51 4.96
CA TYR A 92 12.30 15.47 3.56
C TYR A 92 11.06 14.58 3.41
N ALA A 93 9.95 15.17 2.99
CA ALA A 93 8.71 14.44 2.77
C ALA A 93 8.47 14.13 1.30
N ILE A 94 8.08 12.90 1.06
CA ILE A 94 7.61 12.40 -0.23
C ILE A 94 6.16 11.97 -0.01
N ASP A 95 5.24 12.68 -0.64
CA ASP A 95 3.81 12.46 -0.50
C ASP A 95 3.06 12.73 -1.82
N GLN A 96 1.87 12.18 -1.96
CA GLN A 96 1.04 12.37 -3.15
C GLN A 96 0.59 13.84 -3.33
N GLN A 97 0.53 14.63 -2.25
CA GLN A 97 0.06 16.02 -2.35
C GLN A 97 0.98 16.87 -3.25
N LYS A 98 2.28 16.59 -3.27
CA LYS A 98 3.23 17.21 -4.21
C LYS A 98 3.50 16.40 -5.47
N ASN A 99 2.95 15.19 -5.55
CA ASN A 99 3.12 14.26 -6.65
C ASN A 99 1.75 13.75 -7.15
N PRO A 100 0.93 14.61 -7.77
CA PRO A 100 -0.46 14.30 -8.10
C PRO A 100 -0.60 13.21 -9.18
N ASP A 101 0.40 13.03 -10.05
CA ASP A 101 0.44 11.95 -11.05
C ASP A 101 0.92 10.62 -10.48
N THR A 102 0.49 10.30 -9.26
CA THR A 102 0.87 9.05 -8.59
C THR A 102 -0.33 8.37 -7.95
N VAL A 103 -0.16 7.10 -7.60
CA VAL A 103 -1.08 6.33 -6.75
C VAL A 103 -0.33 5.89 -5.50
N VAL A 104 -0.97 5.99 -4.33
CA VAL A 104 -0.41 5.55 -3.06
C VAL A 104 -0.72 4.07 -2.87
N PHE A 105 0.31 3.27 -2.64
CA PHE A 105 0.20 1.85 -2.36
C PHE A 105 0.85 1.51 -1.02
N LYS A 106 0.11 0.80 -0.18
CA LYS A 106 0.61 0.18 1.04
C LYS A 106 0.43 -1.33 0.89
N PRO A 107 1.50 -2.14 0.88
CA PRO A 107 1.36 -3.58 0.85
C PRO A 107 0.66 -4.08 2.12
N SER A 108 -0.14 -5.13 1.95
CA SER A 108 -0.59 -5.99 3.06
C SER A 108 0.61 -6.77 3.58
N GLY A 109 0.58 -7.23 4.83
CA GLY A 109 1.67 -8.07 5.30
C GLY A 109 1.52 -8.65 6.70
N ILE A 110 2.30 -9.70 6.95
CA ILE A 110 2.38 -10.38 8.23
C ILE A 110 3.23 -9.53 9.17
N PHE A 111 2.64 -9.09 10.29
CA PHE A 111 3.38 -8.41 11.35
C PHE A 111 4.05 -9.41 12.30
N THR A 112 3.30 -10.43 12.70
CA THR A 112 3.77 -11.56 13.49
C THR A 112 2.89 -12.77 13.15
N GLU A 113 3.32 -13.97 13.53
CA GLU A 113 2.51 -15.18 13.37
C GLU A 113 1.10 -14.97 13.93
N GLY A 114 0.09 -15.30 13.13
CA GLY A 114 -1.32 -15.11 13.49
C GLY A 114 -1.90 -13.70 13.28
N ILE A 115 -1.11 -12.71 12.79
CA ILE A 115 -1.59 -11.35 12.53
C ILE A 115 -1.21 -10.90 11.11
N LEU A 116 -2.24 -10.66 10.28
CA LEU A 116 -2.13 -10.09 8.95
C LEU A 116 -2.68 -8.66 8.95
N VAL A 117 -1.86 -7.68 8.59
CA VAL A 117 -2.24 -6.27 8.54
C VAL A 117 -2.68 -5.89 7.13
N ALA A 118 -3.74 -5.10 7.04
CA ALA A 118 -4.33 -4.66 5.77
C ALA A 118 -3.37 -3.80 4.94
N GLY A 119 -3.41 -4.02 3.64
CA GLY A 119 -2.88 -3.11 2.63
C GLY A 119 -3.93 -2.14 2.11
N SER A 120 -3.48 -1.16 1.35
CA SER A 120 -4.37 -0.19 0.70
C SER A 120 -3.82 0.32 -0.62
N LEU A 121 -4.73 0.59 -1.55
CA LEU A 121 -4.47 1.33 -2.77
C LEU A 121 -5.32 2.61 -2.72
N VAL A 122 -4.70 3.78 -2.88
CA VAL A 122 -5.36 5.07 -2.70
C VAL A 122 -4.90 6.05 -3.77
N THR A 123 -5.83 6.84 -4.30
CA THR A 123 -5.46 8.09 -4.97
C THR A 123 -6.35 9.23 -4.49
N GLY A 124 -5.75 10.32 -4.02
CA GLY A 124 -6.41 11.60 -3.76
C GLY A 124 -6.39 12.56 -4.95
N SER A 125 -5.80 12.14 -6.06
CA SER A 125 -5.65 12.91 -7.29
C SER A 125 -6.69 12.49 -8.34
N SER A 126 -7.04 13.42 -9.22
CA SER A 126 -7.94 13.22 -10.36
C SER A 126 -7.20 13.32 -11.70
N THR A 127 -5.88 13.28 -11.72
CA THR A 127 -5.14 13.29 -12.99
C THR A 127 -5.41 12.01 -13.78
N ALA A 128 -5.25 12.10 -15.11
CA ALA A 128 -5.48 10.96 -16.00
C ALA A 128 -4.60 9.77 -15.63
N TYR A 129 -3.30 10.01 -15.37
CA TYR A 129 -2.37 8.95 -15.01
C TYR A 129 -2.75 8.28 -13.67
N SER A 130 -2.95 9.07 -12.61
CA SER A 130 -3.33 8.53 -11.29
C SER A 130 -4.64 7.73 -11.35
N THR A 131 -5.60 8.18 -12.14
CA THR A 131 -6.89 7.50 -12.32
C THR A 131 -6.74 6.19 -13.08
N MET A 132 -6.01 6.19 -14.19
CA MET A 132 -5.75 5.01 -15.01
C MET A 132 -4.98 3.95 -14.22
N THR A 133 -3.88 4.34 -13.56
CA THR A 133 -3.05 3.45 -12.75
C THR A 133 -3.84 2.85 -11.59
N PHE A 134 -4.65 3.66 -10.89
CA PHE A 134 -5.53 3.16 -9.83
C PHE A 134 -6.54 2.15 -10.38
N GLN A 135 -7.18 2.45 -11.51
CA GLN A 135 -8.18 1.57 -12.11
C GLN A 135 -7.58 0.24 -12.57
N ALA A 136 -6.41 0.28 -13.23
CA ALA A 136 -5.68 -0.90 -13.67
C ALA A 136 -5.33 -1.80 -12.48
N PHE A 137 -4.74 -1.22 -11.43
CA PHE A 137 -4.33 -1.99 -10.27
C PHE A 137 -5.54 -2.51 -9.47
N ALA A 138 -6.56 -1.66 -9.23
CA ALA A 138 -7.78 -2.06 -8.56
C ALA A 138 -8.53 -3.17 -9.30
N LYS A 139 -8.50 -3.19 -10.65
CA LYS A 139 -9.09 -4.27 -11.45
C LYS A 139 -8.43 -5.61 -11.13
N ILE A 140 -7.10 -5.67 -11.08
CA ILE A 140 -6.36 -6.89 -10.78
C ILE A 140 -6.66 -7.38 -9.36
N ILE A 141 -6.68 -6.47 -8.37
CA ILE A 141 -7.03 -6.82 -6.99
C ILE A 141 -8.42 -7.45 -6.95
N LYS A 142 -9.42 -6.80 -7.56
CA LYS A 142 -10.81 -7.29 -7.58
C LYS A 142 -10.97 -8.64 -8.27
N GLN A 143 -10.16 -8.95 -9.28
CA GLN A 143 -10.24 -10.21 -10.02
C GLN A 143 -9.67 -11.40 -9.23
N ARG A 144 -8.75 -11.15 -8.29
CA ARG A 144 -8.03 -12.18 -7.53
C ARG A 144 -8.54 -12.37 -6.10
N THR A 145 -9.51 -11.56 -5.67
CA THR A 145 -9.96 -11.49 -4.28
C THR A 145 -11.46 -11.58 -4.18
N THR A 146 -11.95 -11.98 -3.00
CA THR A 146 -13.36 -11.90 -2.64
C THR A 146 -13.58 -10.73 -1.69
N ARG A 147 -14.71 -10.04 -1.82
CA ARG A 147 -15.04 -8.94 -0.91
C ARG A 147 -15.67 -9.48 0.38
N ILE A 148 -15.14 -9.04 1.52
CA ILE A 148 -15.68 -9.30 2.87
C ILE A 148 -15.77 -7.94 3.59
N GLY A 149 -16.98 -7.49 3.89
CA GLY A 149 -17.24 -6.11 4.33
C GLY A 149 -16.65 -5.04 3.39
N VAL A 150 -15.73 -4.23 3.91
CA VAL A 150 -15.03 -3.18 3.14
C VAL A 150 -13.72 -3.65 2.51
N PHE A 151 -13.28 -4.88 2.79
CA PHE A 151 -11.98 -5.39 2.37
C PHE A 151 -12.10 -6.36 1.20
N TYR A 152 -11.08 -6.35 0.36
CA TYR A 152 -10.81 -7.38 -0.64
C TYR A 152 -9.83 -8.40 -0.05
N VAL A 153 -10.20 -9.66 0.01
CA VAL A 153 -9.46 -10.70 0.71
C VAL A 153 -9.04 -11.77 -0.28
N GLY A 154 -7.74 -12.05 -0.34
CA GLY A 154 -7.20 -13.15 -1.14
C GLY A 154 -7.61 -14.52 -0.60
N PRO A 155 -7.62 -15.57 -1.43
CA PRO A 155 -7.94 -16.93 -1.00
C PRO A 155 -7.12 -17.42 0.21
N ASP A 156 -5.81 -17.18 0.26
CA ASP A 156 -4.94 -17.64 1.35
C ASP A 156 -5.12 -16.77 2.60
N ALA A 157 -5.32 -15.46 2.42
CA ALA A 157 -5.67 -14.56 3.53
C ALA A 157 -7.01 -14.97 4.16
N ARG A 158 -7.99 -15.39 3.36
CA ARG A 158 -9.27 -15.92 3.82
C ARG A 158 -9.11 -17.26 4.53
N ALA A 159 -8.25 -18.15 4.02
CA ALA A 159 -7.95 -19.41 4.69
C ALA A 159 -7.31 -19.16 6.08
N LYS A 160 -6.38 -18.21 6.18
CA LYS A 160 -5.81 -17.77 7.46
C LYS A 160 -6.87 -17.24 8.41
N LEU A 161 -7.81 -16.43 7.93
CA LEU A 161 -8.94 -15.94 8.74
C LEU A 161 -9.77 -17.11 9.30
N MET A 162 -10.09 -18.12 8.48
CA MET A 162 -10.81 -19.33 8.93
C MET A 162 -10.02 -20.14 9.97
N LEU A 163 -8.69 -20.07 9.93
CA LEU A 163 -7.80 -20.71 10.91
C LEU A 163 -7.60 -19.86 12.19
N GLY A 164 -8.31 -18.75 12.33
CA GLY A 164 -8.27 -17.89 13.52
C GLY A 164 -7.17 -16.83 13.51
N TRP A 165 -6.54 -16.58 12.35
CA TRP A 165 -5.65 -15.41 12.22
C TRP A 165 -6.44 -14.12 12.38
N ARG A 166 -5.83 -13.13 13.00
CA ARG A 166 -6.36 -11.77 13.09
C ARG A 166 -6.02 -11.01 11.81
N LEU A 167 -7.05 -10.60 11.06
CA LEU A 167 -6.92 -9.70 9.92
C LEU A 167 -7.32 -8.29 10.37
N VAL A 168 -6.36 -7.38 10.46
CA VAL A 168 -6.51 -6.09 11.16
C VAL A 168 -5.98 -4.90 10.37
N THR A 169 -6.47 -3.70 10.65
CA THR A 169 -5.77 -2.45 10.30
C THR A 169 -4.78 -2.03 11.38
N THR A 170 -5.04 -2.40 12.63
CA THR A 170 -4.18 -2.11 13.78
C THR A 170 -4.23 -3.25 14.79
N ALA A 171 -3.10 -3.89 15.06
CA ALA A 171 -3.00 -5.06 15.93
C ALA A 171 -3.34 -4.77 17.41
N SER A 172 -3.14 -3.52 17.86
CA SER A 172 -3.48 -3.08 19.21
C SER A 172 -4.98 -2.85 19.41
N SER A 173 -5.78 -2.83 18.34
CA SER A 173 -7.23 -2.70 18.45
C SER A 173 -7.84 -3.96 19.07
N PRO A 174 -8.93 -3.82 19.84
CA PRO A 174 -9.74 -4.95 20.31
C PRO A 174 -10.17 -5.89 19.16
N LYS A 175 -10.32 -7.19 19.47
CA LYS A 175 -10.65 -8.23 18.49
C LYS A 175 -11.99 -8.03 17.77
N GLU A 176 -12.92 -7.28 18.36
CA GLU A 176 -14.20 -6.92 17.73
C GLU A 176 -14.04 -6.03 16.49
N TYR A 177 -12.88 -5.41 16.29
CA TYR A 177 -12.53 -4.64 15.09
C TYR A 177 -11.75 -5.45 14.05
N ASP A 178 -11.43 -6.72 14.35
CA ASP A 178 -10.83 -7.62 13.37
C ASP A 178 -11.85 -7.89 12.25
N LEU A 179 -11.36 -8.19 11.05
CA LEU A 179 -12.24 -8.67 9.98
C LEU A 179 -12.91 -9.98 10.42
N ALA A 180 -14.24 -10.05 10.34
CA ALA A 180 -15.02 -11.26 10.57
C ALA A 180 -15.56 -11.83 9.25
N LEU A 181 -15.80 -13.14 9.20
CA LEU A 181 -16.61 -13.77 8.16
C LEU A 181 -18.08 -13.49 8.53
N ASP A 182 -18.79 -12.78 7.65
CA ASP A 182 -20.25 -12.61 7.77
C ASP A 182 -20.99 -13.95 7.71
#